data_AF-A0A0D2G9Y6-F1
#
_entry.id   AF-A0A0D2G9Y6-F1
#
_cell.length_a   1.000
_cell.length_b   1.000
_cell.length_c   1.000
_cell.angle_alpha   90.00
_cell.angle_beta   90.00
_cell.angle_gamma   90.00
#
_symmetry.space_group_name_H-M   'P 1'
#
loop_
_entity.id
_entity.type
_entity.pdbx_description
1 polymer ?
#
loop_
_entity_poly.entity_id
_entity_poly.type
_entity_poly.pdbx_seq_one_letter_code
_entity_poly.pdbx_strand_id
1 'polypeptide(L)'
;MRPQPSALFGCLLIELMGHGSASFAHPYPAGLNTGDAFNWTEIPSSRELHYHKCYDSFECARLEVPLDWSNSSNPGSVILAIARLPAVVDVGDESFGGTVVINPGGPSGSGVGILLWSGKSIQNILDGDKHFEILSFDPRGVQFSTPSLACFQDDAVRDTLSLLGAGAGSLESNLNALNVKWAIDQSLGLLCAQTSKGRFPDGSSIRQFVSTALVAHDMIEIIDQVDVHLRRELRSKDSHARNQQALDSAESNEGPPLLNYWGLSYGTFLGNTFASMFPHRIGRMVLDGVVDADDYIATGWTTNLQDNMKSWTKFFEYCFEAGPKCALSDPTISGPEEMRWQVENFVDGLKNNPLPLVQNDNAYILTYFNMKAIIHMHLYQPIQLWPLLALVFKALMEQDISRAMSAWESWPFPEPGHFAPLLPNVPHMPLSPNGFIGKDLPLPSSYPWQLESSVSILCGDGDDITFRSKRDFTKYLDLLLSQSPVVGSIWAEITLHCILWDPTNRPSPKNRFTGPFQSNLSDYDPRGSPLLFIGNTADPVTPVRNAFRMAQRHEGSVVVTQDMPGHCAGTTNPSVCTFGVLKRFFAHSELPQAGLVCEAAVKPWDK
;
A
#
# COMPACT_ATOMS: atom_id res chain seq x y z
N MET A 1 65.22 -16.01 36.41
CA MET A 1 65.84 -16.58 35.19
C MET A 1 64.73 -16.86 34.19
N ARG A 2 64.85 -16.33 32.96
CA ARG A 2 63.93 -16.62 31.85
C ARG A 2 63.94 -18.11 31.50
N PRO A 3 62.81 -18.65 31.04
CA PRO A 3 62.78 -19.41 29.81
C PRO A 3 61.97 -18.65 28.75
N GLN A 4 62.55 -18.53 27.57
CA GLN A 4 61.95 -17.96 26.36
C GLN A 4 61.18 -19.02 25.55
N PRO A 5 60.28 -18.61 24.64
CA PRO A 5 59.36 -19.49 23.92
C PRO A 5 59.85 -19.85 22.51
N SER A 6 59.50 -21.04 22.06
CA SER A 6 59.55 -21.52 20.67
C SER A 6 58.41 -22.52 20.51
N ALA A 7 57.30 -22.15 19.87
CA ALA A 7 57.09 -22.11 18.42
C ALA A 7 56.45 -23.42 17.91
N LEU A 8 55.22 -23.26 17.41
CA LEU A 8 54.61 -23.91 16.24
C LEU A 8 54.51 -25.44 16.21
N PHE A 9 53.27 -25.94 16.21
CA PHE A 9 52.68 -27.07 15.45
C PHE A 9 51.32 -27.31 16.14
N GLY A 10 50.16 -27.14 15.52
CA GLY A 10 49.71 -27.72 14.27
C GLY A 10 48.56 -28.68 14.59
N CYS A 11 47.37 -28.34 14.10
CA CYS A 11 46.21 -29.20 13.79
C CYS A 11 45.76 -30.30 14.77
N LEU A 12 44.50 -30.19 15.20
CA LEU A 12 43.39 -31.17 15.08
C LEU A 12 42.41 -30.91 16.24
N LEU A 13 41.22 -30.38 15.96
CA LEU A 13 40.00 -31.14 15.61
C LEU A 13 39.49 -31.98 16.78
N ILE A 14 38.23 -31.66 17.13
CA ILE A 14 37.15 -32.57 17.57
C ILE A 14 36.79 -32.54 19.06
N GLU A 15 35.54 -32.13 19.25
CA GLU A 15 34.58 -32.50 20.30
C GLU A 15 34.91 -32.16 21.76
N LEU A 16 34.12 -31.25 22.32
CA LEU A 16 33.26 -31.52 23.48
C LEU A 16 32.59 -30.21 23.90
N MET A 17 31.26 -30.20 23.89
CA MET A 17 30.26 -29.32 24.54
C MET A 17 29.12 -29.13 23.52
N GLY A 18 28.20 -30.08 23.34
CA GLY A 18 27.41 -30.70 24.39
C GLY A 18 26.15 -29.86 24.64
N HIS A 19 25.11 -30.12 23.84
CA HIS A 19 23.69 -29.86 24.11
C HIS A 19 23.31 -28.61 24.92
N GLY A 20 23.23 -27.48 24.23
CA GLY A 20 22.26 -26.43 24.55
C GLY A 20 21.19 -26.45 23.47
N SER A 21 20.14 -27.24 23.64
CA SER A 21 18.87 -27.07 22.94
C SER A 21 18.29 -25.70 23.32
N ALA A 22 18.84 -24.64 22.72
CA ALA A 22 18.13 -23.39 22.60
C ALA A 22 17.03 -23.67 21.57
N SER A 23 15.87 -24.07 22.10
CA SER A 23 14.61 -24.05 21.38
C SER A 23 14.60 -22.79 20.53
N PHE A 24 14.54 -22.96 19.21
CA PHE A 24 14.24 -21.85 18.30
C PHE A 24 12.96 -21.21 18.83
N ALA A 25 13.10 -20.08 19.51
CA ALA A 25 11.97 -19.23 19.82
C ALA A 25 11.38 -18.89 18.46
N HIS A 26 10.20 -19.46 18.17
CA HIS A 26 9.42 -19.03 17.03
C HIS A 26 9.27 -17.51 17.13
N PRO A 27 9.57 -16.73 16.08
CA PRO A 27 9.39 -15.28 16.13
C PRO A 27 7.93 -14.83 16.29
N TYR A 28 6.98 -15.77 16.28
CA TYR A 28 5.59 -15.50 16.56
C TYR A 28 5.25 -15.98 17.97
N PRO A 29 4.89 -15.08 18.92
CA PRO A 29 4.01 -15.51 19.98
C PRO A 29 2.77 -16.07 19.29
N ALA A 30 2.48 -17.35 19.51
CA ALA A 30 1.23 -17.95 19.10
C ALA A 30 0.13 -17.00 19.60
N GLY A 31 -0.56 -16.37 18.65
CA GLY A 31 -1.60 -15.39 18.94
C GLY A 31 -2.55 -15.98 19.98
N LEU A 32 -2.98 -15.13 20.91
CA LEU A 32 -3.96 -15.47 21.92
C LEU A 32 -5.04 -16.34 21.28
N ASN A 33 -5.28 -17.48 21.93
CA ASN A 33 -6.30 -18.45 21.59
C ASN A 33 -7.68 -17.79 21.79
N THR A 34 -8.09 -16.91 20.87
CA THR A 34 -9.44 -16.37 20.80
C THR A 34 -10.32 -17.46 20.19
N GLY A 35 -11.29 -17.95 20.96
CA GLY A 35 -12.24 -18.98 20.52
C GLY A 35 -12.84 -18.65 19.15
N ASP A 36 -13.03 -19.67 18.32
CA ASP A 36 -13.59 -19.59 16.97
C ASP A 36 -13.02 -18.44 16.11
N ALA A 37 -11.69 -18.34 16.03
CA ALA A 37 -11.03 -17.43 15.11
C ALA A 37 -11.49 -17.73 13.67
N PHE A 38 -12.12 -16.74 13.04
CA PHE A 38 -12.56 -16.78 11.66
C PHE A 38 -11.43 -17.26 10.73
N ASN A 39 -11.73 -18.26 9.89
CA ASN A 39 -10.78 -18.85 8.96
C ASN A 39 -11.21 -18.63 7.50
N TRP A 40 -10.45 -17.81 6.76
CA TRP A 40 -10.68 -17.54 5.33
C TRP A 40 -10.79 -18.81 4.48
N THR A 41 -10.05 -19.87 4.83
CA THR A 41 -10.00 -21.09 4.03
C THR A 41 -11.26 -21.95 4.14
N GLU A 42 -12.08 -21.74 5.17
CA GLU A 42 -13.33 -22.46 5.41
C GLU A 42 -14.52 -21.87 4.63
N ILE A 43 -14.40 -20.64 4.13
CA ILE A 43 -15.41 -20.08 3.22
C ILE A 43 -15.34 -20.87 1.89
N PRO A 44 -16.46 -21.45 1.42
CA PRO A 44 -16.50 -22.06 0.10
C PRO A 44 -16.43 -20.97 -0.99
N SER A 45 -15.63 -21.21 -2.03
CA SER A 45 -15.65 -20.34 -3.20
C SER A 45 -16.94 -20.54 -4.00
N SER A 46 -17.45 -19.47 -4.59
CA SER A 46 -18.61 -19.50 -5.47
C SER A 46 -18.50 -18.44 -6.55
N ARG A 47 -19.20 -18.65 -7.68
CA ARG A 47 -19.37 -17.61 -8.72
C ARG A 47 -20.35 -16.51 -8.30
N GLU A 48 -21.10 -16.74 -7.23
CA GLU A 48 -21.98 -15.75 -6.61
C GLU A 48 -21.41 -15.30 -5.26
N LEU A 49 -21.74 -14.06 -4.85
CA LEU A 49 -21.38 -13.58 -3.53
C LEU A 49 -22.26 -14.22 -2.44
N HIS A 50 -21.63 -15.12 -1.67
CA HIS A 50 -22.17 -15.65 -0.42
C HIS A 50 -21.36 -15.11 0.75
N TYR A 51 -21.96 -14.17 1.48
CA TYR A 51 -21.34 -13.53 2.62
C TYR A 51 -21.46 -14.37 3.90
N HIS A 52 -20.37 -14.42 4.66
CA HIS A 52 -20.27 -15.03 5.98
C HIS A 52 -19.82 -13.98 6.99
N LYS A 53 -20.32 -14.03 8.23
CA LYS A 53 -19.83 -13.15 9.30
C LYS A 53 -18.33 -13.38 9.52
N CYS A 54 -17.58 -12.28 9.61
CA CYS A 54 -16.14 -12.28 9.88
C CYS A 54 -15.77 -11.02 10.66
N TYR A 55 -14.75 -11.11 11.52
CA TYR A 55 -14.18 -9.93 12.21
C TYR A 55 -15.23 -9.03 12.90
N ASP A 56 -16.19 -9.65 13.60
CA ASP A 56 -17.32 -9.00 14.27
C ASP A 56 -18.33 -8.32 13.34
N SER A 57 -18.03 -7.11 12.88
CA SER A 57 -18.97 -6.26 12.13
C SER A 57 -18.89 -6.42 10.61
N PHE A 58 -17.97 -7.24 10.12
CA PHE A 58 -17.72 -7.41 8.70
C PHE A 58 -18.35 -8.70 8.17
N GLU A 59 -18.41 -8.77 6.86
CA GLU A 59 -18.83 -9.96 6.15
C GLU A 59 -17.87 -10.26 5.00
N CYS A 60 -17.53 -11.54 4.85
CA CYS A 60 -16.49 -12.01 3.97
C CYS A 60 -17.06 -13.04 2.98
N ALA A 61 -16.54 -13.04 1.75
CA ALA A 61 -16.91 -13.97 0.70
C ALA A 61 -15.69 -14.36 -0.14
N ARG A 62 -15.79 -15.48 -0.86
CA ARG A 62 -14.78 -15.95 -1.81
C ARG A 62 -15.39 -16.05 -3.20
N LEU A 63 -15.12 -15.04 -4.02
CA LEU A 63 -15.69 -14.93 -5.37
C LEU A 63 -14.79 -15.60 -6.39
N GLU A 64 -15.30 -16.58 -7.12
CA GLU A 64 -14.62 -17.25 -8.21
C GLU A 64 -14.79 -16.48 -9.52
N VAL A 65 -13.66 -16.03 -10.09
CA VAL A 65 -13.60 -15.36 -11.39
C VAL A 65 -12.72 -16.15 -12.38
N PRO A 66 -12.91 -16.00 -13.70
CA PRO A 66 -12.04 -16.64 -14.69
C PRO A 66 -10.57 -16.22 -14.56
N LEU A 67 -9.65 -17.15 -14.79
CA LEU A 67 -8.22 -16.84 -14.85
C LEU A 67 -7.90 -15.89 -16.01
N ASP A 68 -8.51 -16.11 -17.17
CA ASP A 68 -8.27 -15.33 -18.38
C ASP A 68 -9.59 -14.81 -18.96
N TRP A 69 -9.90 -13.52 -18.71
CA TRP A 69 -11.08 -12.86 -19.26
C TRP A 69 -11.10 -12.80 -20.80
N SER A 70 -9.96 -12.97 -21.46
CA SER A 70 -9.86 -13.03 -22.92
C SER A 70 -10.09 -14.42 -23.51
N ASN A 71 -10.16 -15.46 -22.67
CA ASN A 71 -10.31 -16.85 -23.12
C ASN A 71 -11.25 -17.63 -22.19
N SER A 72 -12.54 -17.62 -22.52
CA SER A 72 -13.57 -18.38 -21.80
C SER A 72 -13.38 -19.91 -21.84
N SER A 73 -12.51 -20.42 -22.71
CA SER A 73 -12.19 -21.85 -22.77
C SER A 73 -11.10 -22.26 -21.76
N ASN A 74 -10.43 -21.30 -21.11
CA ASN A 74 -9.45 -21.58 -20.08
C ASN A 74 -10.18 -22.11 -18.82
N PRO A 75 -9.84 -23.32 -18.31
CA PRO A 75 -10.52 -23.90 -17.16
C PRO A 75 -10.02 -23.35 -15.81
N GLY A 76 -8.96 -22.54 -15.81
CA GLY A 76 -8.42 -21.93 -14.60
C GLY A 76 -9.32 -20.83 -14.03
N SER A 77 -9.32 -20.70 -12.71
CA SER A 77 -10.01 -19.63 -12.00
C SER A 77 -9.09 -18.97 -10.97
N VAL A 78 -9.46 -17.76 -10.59
CA VAL A 78 -8.92 -17.02 -9.44
C VAL A 78 -10.04 -16.89 -8.43
N ILE A 79 -9.73 -17.12 -7.16
CA ILE A 79 -10.67 -16.93 -6.06
C ILE A 79 -10.28 -15.65 -5.34
N LEU A 80 -11.11 -14.62 -5.48
CA LEU A 80 -10.93 -13.33 -4.86
C LEU A 80 -11.46 -13.35 -3.43
N ALA A 81 -10.67 -12.87 -2.49
CA ALA A 81 -11.14 -12.57 -1.15
C ALA A 81 -11.86 -11.22 -1.16
N ILE A 82 -13.15 -11.24 -0.84
CA ILE A 82 -14.01 -10.06 -0.75
C ILE A 82 -14.40 -9.86 0.71
N ALA A 83 -14.36 -8.62 1.18
CA ALA A 83 -14.90 -8.25 2.48
C ALA A 83 -15.77 -6.99 2.34
N ARG A 84 -16.81 -6.90 3.16
CA ARG A 84 -17.67 -5.71 3.26
C ARG A 84 -17.93 -5.32 4.71
N LEU A 85 -18.09 -4.02 4.92
CA LEU A 85 -18.75 -3.43 6.07
C LEU A 85 -20.15 -3.01 5.61
N PRO A 86 -21.22 -3.74 6.02
CA PRO A 86 -22.58 -3.38 5.67
C PRO A 86 -22.92 -1.93 6.04
N ALA A 87 -23.85 -1.32 5.29
CA ALA A 87 -24.39 -0.01 5.64
C ALA A 87 -25.07 -0.05 7.02
N VAL A 88 -25.14 1.10 7.69
CA VAL A 88 -25.83 1.24 8.99
C VAL A 88 -27.36 1.20 8.86
N VAL A 89 -27.87 1.17 7.63
CA VAL A 89 -29.30 1.07 7.30
C VAL A 89 -29.55 -0.16 6.42
N ASP A 90 -30.79 -0.64 6.41
CA ASP A 90 -31.20 -1.72 5.52
C ASP A 90 -31.18 -1.30 4.04
N VAL A 91 -30.92 -2.25 3.14
CA VAL A 91 -30.90 -2.01 1.67
C VAL A 91 -32.21 -1.43 1.12
N GLY A 92 -33.34 -1.70 1.77
CA GLY A 92 -34.65 -1.15 1.40
C GLY A 92 -34.97 0.22 1.99
N ASP A 93 -34.06 0.81 2.79
CA ASP A 93 -34.22 2.16 3.31
C ASP A 93 -33.91 3.21 2.22
N GLU A 94 -34.70 4.27 2.14
CA GLU A 94 -34.52 5.35 1.15
C GLU A 94 -33.17 6.07 1.31
N SER A 95 -32.56 6.00 2.49
CA SER A 95 -31.24 6.56 2.78
C SER A 95 -30.09 5.61 2.41
N PHE A 96 -30.33 4.37 1.96
CA PHE A 96 -29.27 3.50 1.45
C PHE A 96 -28.62 4.12 0.21
N GLY A 97 -27.30 4.35 0.28
CA GLY A 97 -26.49 5.00 -0.75
C GLY A 97 -25.84 4.02 -1.74
N GLY A 98 -25.95 2.71 -1.49
CA GLY A 98 -25.26 1.68 -2.25
C GLY A 98 -23.90 1.30 -1.69
N THR A 99 -23.12 0.60 -2.51
CA THR A 99 -21.78 0.10 -2.15
C THR A 99 -20.71 1.02 -2.70
N VAL A 100 -19.72 1.37 -1.88
CA VAL A 100 -18.47 2.04 -2.27
C VAL A 100 -17.32 1.05 -2.16
N VAL A 101 -16.69 0.76 -3.28
CA VAL A 101 -15.51 -0.11 -3.35
C VAL A 101 -14.26 0.71 -3.06
N ILE A 102 -13.46 0.28 -2.09
CA ILE A 102 -12.18 0.92 -1.74
C ILE A 102 -11.02 0.03 -2.16
N ASN A 103 -9.87 0.62 -2.49
CA ASN A 103 -8.66 -0.16 -2.80
C ASN A 103 -7.40 0.60 -2.36
N PRO A 104 -6.43 -0.08 -1.70
CA PRO A 104 -5.27 0.58 -1.14
C PRO A 104 -4.18 0.85 -2.18
N GLY A 105 -3.11 1.47 -1.69
CA GLY A 105 -1.86 1.64 -2.41
C GLY A 105 -0.94 0.43 -2.39
N GLY A 106 0.12 0.52 -3.19
CA GLY A 106 0.95 -0.62 -3.55
C GLY A 106 0.14 -1.62 -4.39
N PRO A 107 0.65 -2.10 -5.53
CA PRO A 107 -0.09 -3.10 -6.29
C PRO A 107 -0.46 -4.36 -5.47
N SER A 108 0.25 -4.59 -4.35
CA SER A 108 0.09 -5.74 -3.46
C SER A 108 -0.63 -5.46 -2.14
N GLY A 109 -1.14 -4.24 -1.91
CA GLY A 109 -1.86 -3.92 -0.68
C GLY A 109 -3.15 -4.72 -0.56
N SER A 110 -3.43 -5.29 0.62
CA SER A 110 -4.66 -6.06 0.84
C SER A 110 -5.87 -5.13 0.98
N GLY A 111 -6.86 -5.35 0.09
CA GLY A 111 -8.16 -4.70 0.17
C GLY A 111 -8.93 -5.08 1.43
N VAL A 112 -8.87 -6.37 1.80
CA VAL A 112 -9.42 -6.85 3.08
C VAL A 112 -8.75 -6.12 4.25
N GLY A 113 -7.43 -6.04 4.26
CA GLY A 113 -6.66 -5.38 5.32
C GLY A 113 -7.02 -3.90 5.48
N ILE A 114 -7.07 -3.14 4.38
CA ILE A 114 -7.44 -1.71 4.45
C ILE A 114 -8.90 -1.53 4.88
N LEU A 115 -9.83 -2.41 4.48
CA LEU A 115 -11.22 -2.35 4.91
C LEU A 115 -11.37 -2.57 6.41
N LEU A 116 -10.70 -3.59 6.96
CA LEU A 116 -10.77 -3.87 8.39
C LEU A 116 -10.20 -2.73 9.22
N TRP A 117 -9.13 -2.12 8.73
CA TRP A 117 -8.45 -1.07 9.47
C TRP A 117 -9.08 0.32 9.30
N SER A 118 -9.74 0.60 8.17
CA SER A 118 -10.22 1.96 7.85
C SER A 118 -11.68 2.08 7.39
N GLY A 119 -12.35 0.95 7.11
CA GLY A 119 -13.70 0.91 6.54
C GLY A 119 -14.73 1.68 7.36
N LYS A 120 -14.66 1.62 8.70
CA LYS A 120 -15.56 2.38 9.56
C LYS A 120 -15.33 3.89 9.48
N SER A 121 -14.07 4.31 9.38
CA SER A 121 -13.72 5.71 9.21
C SER A 121 -14.17 6.26 7.86
N ILE A 122 -14.03 5.48 6.79
CA ILE A 122 -14.56 5.84 5.48
C ILE A 122 -16.08 5.95 5.53
N GLN A 123 -16.77 4.96 6.09
CA GLN A 123 -18.23 5.00 6.25
C GLN A 123 -18.65 6.27 7.01
N ASN A 124 -17.95 6.65 8.09
CA ASN A 124 -18.25 7.88 8.84
C ASN A 124 -17.99 9.17 8.03
N ILE A 125 -17.00 9.19 7.13
CA ILE A 125 -16.75 10.34 6.23
C ILE A 125 -17.90 10.46 5.22
N LEU A 126 -18.33 9.34 4.65
CA LEU A 126 -19.31 9.31 3.56
C LEU A 126 -20.75 9.44 4.05
N ASP A 127 -21.07 8.88 5.21
CA ASP A 127 -22.42 8.85 5.74
C ASP A 127 -22.93 10.26 6.06
N GLY A 128 -24.15 10.54 5.62
CA GLY A 128 -24.84 11.81 5.78
C GLY A 128 -26.35 11.59 5.69
N ASP A 129 -26.96 12.14 4.64
CA ASP A 129 -28.34 11.78 4.25
C ASP A 129 -28.41 10.47 3.46
N LYS A 130 -27.25 10.00 2.94
CA LYS A 130 -27.05 8.67 2.39
C LYS A 130 -26.07 7.87 3.25
N HIS A 131 -26.29 6.56 3.34
CA HIS A 131 -25.49 5.61 4.12
C HIS A 131 -24.93 4.50 3.24
N PHE A 132 -23.64 4.24 3.35
CA PHE A 132 -22.95 3.37 2.39
C PHE A 132 -22.45 2.06 3.01
N GLU A 133 -22.59 1.00 2.23
CA GLU A 133 -21.76 -0.19 2.41
C GLU A 133 -20.35 0.11 1.90
N ILE A 134 -19.33 -0.27 2.66
CA ILE A 134 -17.94 -0.17 2.22
C ILE A 134 -17.44 -1.57 1.89
N LEU A 135 -17.04 -1.79 0.65
CA LEU A 135 -16.54 -3.07 0.16
C LEU A 135 -15.08 -2.94 -0.25
N SER A 136 -14.30 -3.99 -0.05
CA SER A 136 -12.98 -4.11 -0.67
C SER A 136 -12.68 -5.56 -1.00
N PHE A 137 -11.60 -5.75 -1.75
CA PHE A 137 -11.16 -7.06 -2.19
C PHE A 137 -9.66 -7.11 -2.33
N ASP A 138 -9.08 -8.28 -2.10
CA ASP A 138 -7.69 -8.53 -2.43
C ASP A 138 -7.58 -8.81 -3.93
N PRO A 139 -6.78 -8.03 -4.68
CA PRO A 139 -6.53 -8.33 -6.09
C PRO A 139 -5.94 -9.73 -6.30
N ARG A 140 -5.90 -10.16 -7.55
CA ARG A 140 -5.38 -11.48 -7.93
C ARG A 140 -3.98 -11.72 -7.36
N GLY A 141 -3.83 -12.78 -6.55
CA GLY A 141 -2.56 -13.18 -5.93
C GLY A 141 -2.15 -12.41 -4.67
N VAL A 142 -2.94 -11.41 -4.25
CA VAL A 142 -2.73 -10.62 -3.03
C VAL A 142 -3.33 -11.34 -1.83
N GLN A 143 -2.54 -11.45 -0.75
CA GLN A 143 -2.90 -11.90 0.59
C GLN A 143 -3.88 -13.10 0.66
N PHE A 144 -5.19 -12.89 0.70
CA PHE A 144 -6.19 -13.97 0.83
C PHE A 144 -6.72 -14.50 -0.50
N SER A 145 -6.47 -13.80 -1.60
CA SER A 145 -6.83 -14.26 -2.94
C SER A 145 -5.92 -15.38 -3.42
N THR A 146 -6.50 -16.40 -4.06
CA THR A 146 -5.78 -17.62 -4.48
C THR A 146 -5.94 -17.87 -5.98
N PRO A 147 -4.92 -18.39 -6.68
CA PRO A 147 -3.60 -18.81 -6.17
C PRO A 147 -2.70 -17.64 -5.73
N SER A 148 -1.81 -17.88 -4.77
CA SER A 148 -0.86 -16.85 -4.30
C SER A 148 0.30 -16.64 -5.28
N LEU A 149 0.94 -15.48 -5.17
CA LEU A 149 2.15 -15.12 -5.93
C LEU A 149 3.46 -15.56 -5.27
N ALA A 150 3.40 -16.30 -4.15
CA ALA A 150 4.57 -16.77 -3.43
C ALA A 150 5.49 -17.62 -4.32
N CYS A 151 6.78 -17.26 -4.37
CA CYS A 151 7.78 -18.00 -5.14
C CYS A 151 8.68 -18.88 -4.26
N PHE A 152 9.00 -18.40 -3.04
CA PHE A 152 9.80 -19.13 -2.06
C PHE A 152 9.06 -20.34 -1.52
N GLN A 153 9.79 -21.42 -1.27
CA GLN A 153 9.27 -22.60 -0.57
C GLN A 153 9.26 -22.40 0.95
N ASP A 154 10.23 -21.64 1.45
CA ASP A 154 10.47 -21.39 2.87
C ASP A 154 10.57 -19.87 3.12
N ASP A 155 9.80 -19.38 4.08
CA ASP A 155 9.78 -17.98 4.47
C ASP A 155 11.09 -17.57 5.15
N ALA A 156 11.78 -18.47 5.88
CA ALA A 156 13.06 -18.16 6.52
C ALA A 156 14.17 -17.85 5.49
N VAL A 157 14.10 -18.48 4.31
CA VAL A 157 15.02 -18.19 3.19
C VAL A 157 14.69 -16.83 2.59
N ARG A 158 13.39 -16.48 2.46
CA ARG A 158 12.96 -15.14 2.01
C ARG A 158 13.48 -14.06 2.96
N ASP A 159 13.33 -14.27 4.27
CA ASP A 159 13.76 -13.34 5.30
C ASP A 159 15.28 -13.16 5.30
N THR A 160 16.03 -14.26 5.15
CA THR A 160 17.50 -14.21 5.03
C THR A 160 17.95 -13.35 3.84
N LEU A 161 17.28 -13.49 2.69
CA LEU A 161 17.60 -12.70 1.49
C LEU A 161 17.26 -11.21 1.69
N SER A 162 16.13 -10.94 2.36
CA SER A 162 15.70 -9.59 2.72
C SER A 162 16.69 -8.91 3.67
N LEU A 163 17.17 -9.64 4.69
CA LEU A 163 18.21 -9.17 5.61
C LEU A 163 19.54 -8.90 4.89
N LEU A 164 19.93 -9.76 3.94
CA LEU A 164 21.13 -9.54 3.11
C LEU A 164 20.99 -8.26 2.27
N GLY A 165 19.81 -8.03 1.67
CA GLY A 165 19.51 -6.82 0.91
C GLY A 165 19.54 -5.55 1.76
N ALA A 166 19.00 -5.59 2.98
CA ALA A 166 19.08 -4.49 3.93
C ALA A 166 20.53 -4.24 4.41
N GLY A 167 21.27 -5.32 4.69
CA GLY A 167 22.67 -5.27 5.12
C GLY A 167 23.64 -4.77 4.04
N ALA A 168 23.27 -4.89 2.76
CA ALA A 168 24.03 -4.32 1.65
C ALA A 168 24.06 -2.77 1.67
N GLY A 169 23.09 -2.15 2.34
CA GLY A 169 22.99 -0.70 2.48
C GLY A 169 22.36 0.00 1.29
N SER A 170 22.49 1.33 1.25
CA SER A 170 21.82 2.19 0.26
C SER A 170 22.53 2.16 -1.09
N LEU A 171 21.75 2.16 -2.19
CA LEU A 171 22.26 2.01 -3.55
C LEU A 171 23.32 3.04 -3.96
N GLU A 172 23.24 4.27 -3.45
CA GLU A 172 24.18 5.36 -3.76
C GLU A 172 25.46 5.32 -2.93
N SER A 173 25.46 4.59 -1.81
CA SER A 173 26.56 4.65 -0.85
C SER A 173 27.81 3.90 -1.33
N ASN A 174 27.64 2.81 -2.08
CA ASN A 174 28.77 2.05 -2.63
C ASN A 174 28.31 1.08 -3.75
N LEU A 175 29.24 0.73 -4.64
CA LEU A 175 28.96 -0.17 -5.77
C LEU A 175 28.59 -1.60 -5.33
N ASN A 176 29.06 -2.04 -4.16
CA ASN A 176 28.75 -3.37 -3.65
C ASN A 176 27.25 -3.51 -3.29
N ALA A 177 26.64 -2.46 -2.74
CA ALA A 177 25.21 -2.41 -2.44
C ALA A 177 24.36 -2.73 -3.68
N LEU A 178 24.65 -2.02 -4.79
CA LEU A 178 24.01 -2.27 -6.07
C LEU A 178 24.26 -3.71 -6.57
N ASN A 179 25.50 -4.21 -6.48
CA ASN A 179 25.83 -5.55 -6.96
C ASN A 179 25.09 -6.65 -6.19
N VAL A 180 24.97 -6.52 -4.86
CA VAL A 180 24.26 -7.48 -4.02
C VAL A 180 22.76 -7.44 -4.29
N LYS A 181 22.15 -6.24 -4.30
CA LYS A 181 20.70 -6.09 -4.58
C LYS A 181 20.35 -6.58 -5.98
N TRP A 182 21.19 -6.29 -6.98
CA TRP A 182 21.05 -6.85 -8.32
C TRP A 182 21.07 -8.38 -8.35
N ALA A 183 21.98 -9.03 -7.60
CA ALA A 183 22.01 -10.49 -7.54
C ALA A 183 20.80 -11.09 -6.81
N ILE A 184 20.32 -10.41 -5.76
CA ILE A 184 19.09 -10.75 -5.03
C ILE A 184 17.89 -10.74 -5.98
N ASP A 185 17.71 -9.65 -6.73
CA ASP A 185 16.57 -9.48 -7.63
C ASP A 185 16.62 -10.41 -8.83
N GLN A 186 17.82 -10.70 -9.33
CA GLN A 186 18.02 -11.75 -10.35
C GLN A 186 17.60 -13.12 -9.81
N SER A 187 17.97 -13.42 -8.57
CA SER A 187 17.60 -14.68 -7.92
C SER A 187 16.08 -14.77 -7.74
N LEU A 188 15.41 -13.67 -7.37
CA LEU A 188 13.96 -13.59 -7.26
C LEU A 188 13.26 -13.85 -8.60
N GLY A 189 13.69 -13.18 -9.67
CA GLY A 189 13.13 -13.36 -11.01
C GLY A 189 13.24 -14.82 -11.50
N LEU A 190 14.42 -15.43 -11.33
CA LEU A 190 14.67 -16.83 -11.67
C LEU A 190 13.82 -17.79 -10.81
N LEU A 191 13.74 -17.55 -9.50
CA LEU A 191 12.94 -18.36 -8.58
C LEU A 191 11.46 -18.35 -8.99
N CYS A 192 10.89 -17.17 -9.26
CA CYS A 192 9.49 -17.05 -9.68
C CYS A 192 9.23 -17.67 -11.06
N ALA A 193 10.22 -17.67 -11.95
CA ALA A 193 10.16 -18.36 -13.24
C ALA A 193 10.24 -19.89 -13.13
N GLN A 194 10.84 -20.44 -12.05
CA GLN A 194 11.07 -21.88 -11.89
C GLN A 194 10.11 -22.56 -10.93
N THR A 195 9.61 -21.84 -9.91
CA THR A 195 8.73 -22.39 -8.89
C THR A 195 7.48 -23.07 -9.47
N SER A 196 7.03 -24.14 -8.82
CA SER A 196 5.75 -24.81 -9.13
C SER A 196 4.55 -24.09 -8.52
N LYS A 197 4.77 -23.18 -7.55
CA LYS A 197 3.70 -22.43 -6.89
C LYS A 197 2.98 -21.52 -7.88
N GLY A 198 1.65 -21.59 -7.87
CA GLY A 198 0.79 -20.81 -8.76
C GLY A 198 0.82 -21.24 -10.23
N ARG A 199 1.30 -22.45 -10.55
CA ARG A 199 1.21 -22.99 -11.93
C ARG A 199 -0.09 -23.72 -12.18
N PHE A 200 -0.54 -23.67 -13.42
CA PHE A 200 -1.71 -24.39 -13.91
C PHE A 200 -1.29 -25.60 -14.76
N PRO A 201 -2.18 -26.60 -14.95
CA PRO A 201 -1.87 -27.82 -15.72
C PRO A 201 -1.42 -27.59 -17.17
N ASP A 202 -1.79 -26.47 -17.78
CA ASP A 202 -1.37 -26.07 -19.12
C ASP A 202 0.05 -25.50 -19.18
N GLY A 203 0.74 -25.40 -18.04
CA GLY A 203 2.08 -24.85 -17.89
C GLY A 203 2.14 -23.35 -17.64
N SER A 204 1.00 -22.64 -17.75
CA SER A 204 0.91 -21.23 -17.44
C SER A 204 1.05 -20.97 -15.93
N SER A 205 1.31 -19.72 -15.57
CA SER A 205 1.53 -19.27 -14.21
C SER A 205 0.58 -18.13 -13.85
N ILE A 206 0.09 -18.10 -12.61
CA ILE A 206 -0.74 -17.01 -12.07
C ILE A 206 -0.08 -15.65 -12.29
N ARG A 207 1.26 -15.56 -12.27
CA ARG A 207 2.02 -14.32 -12.55
C ARG A 207 1.69 -13.68 -13.92
N GLN A 208 1.22 -14.46 -14.88
CA GLN A 208 0.82 -13.99 -16.21
C GLN A 208 -0.62 -13.44 -16.25
N PHE A 209 -1.35 -13.48 -15.12
CA PHE A 209 -2.77 -13.16 -15.01
C PHE A 209 -3.11 -12.24 -13.83
N VAL A 210 -2.15 -11.44 -13.35
CA VAL A 210 -2.33 -10.51 -12.21
C VAL A 210 -2.19 -9.03 -12.58
N SER A 211 -2.23 -8.71 -13.88
CA SER A 211 -2.22 -7.32 -14.34
C SER A 211 -3.45 -6.55 -13.85
N THR A 212 -3.27 -5.24 -13.68
CA THR A 212 -4.33 -4.29 -13.32
C THR A 212 -5.50 -4.34 -14.31
N ALA A 213 -5.25 -4.62 -15.59
CA ALA A 213 -6.31 -4.79 -16.59
C ALA A 213 -7.26 -5.95 -16.25
N LEU A 214 -6.72 -7.09 -15.81
CA LEU A 214 -7.54 -8.23 -15.39
C LEU A 214 -8.28 -7.95 -14.08
N VAL A 215 -7.65 -7.20 -13.17
CA VAL A 215 -8.31 -6.73 -11.94
C VAL A 215 -9.46 -5.76 -12.26
N ALA A 216 -9.34 -4.91 -13.28
CA ALA A 216 -10.43 -4.04 -13.72
C ALA A 216 -11.63 -4.85 -14.25
N HIS A 217 -11.39 -5.97 -14.94
CA HIS A 217 -12.45 -6.92 -15.30
C HIS A 217 -13.05 -7.62 -14.07
N ASP A 218 -12.23 -7.98 -13.07
CA ASP A 218 -12.74 -8.53 -11.81
C ASP A 218 -13.68 -7.55 -11.11
N MET A 219 -13.37 -6.26 -11.14
CA MET A 219 -14.23 -5.23 -10.57
C MET A 219 -15.60 -5.16 -11.25
N ILE A 220 -15.70 -5.46 -12.55
CA ILE A 220 -16.99 -5.60 -13.25
C ILE A 220 -17.78 -6.77 -12.68
N GLU A 221 -17.17 -7.94 -12.54
CA GLU A 221 -17.83 -9.11 -11.96
C GLU A 221 -18.24 -8.85 -10.50
N ILE A 222 -17.38 -8.20 -9.70
CA ILE A 222 -17.68 -7.85 -8.31
C ILE A 222 -18.94 -6.99 -8.24
N ILE A 223 -19.04 -5.90 -9.01
CA ILE A 223 -20.22 -5.01 -8.94
C ILE A 223 -21.49 -5.67 -9.51
N ASP A 224 -21.36 -6.56 -10.49
CA ASP A 224 -22.48 -7.34 -11.01
C ASP A 224 -23.01 -8.30 -9.94
N GLN A 225 -22.11 -8.98 -9.21
CA GLN A 225 -22.51 -9.86 -8.12
C GLN A 225 -23.02 -9.11 -6.88
N VAL A 226 -22.52 -7.90 -6.61
CA VAL A 226 -23.06 -7.03 -5.56
C VAL A 226 -24.51 -6.65 -5.89
N ASP A 227 -24.80 -6.27 -7.13
CA ASP A 227 -26.18 -5.96 -7.55
C ASP A 227 -27.12 -7.16 -7.42
N VAL A 228 -26.67 -8.34 -7.87
CA VAL A 228 -27.43 -9.61 -7.70
C VAL A 228 -27.70 -9.89 -6.22
N HIS A 229 -26.71 -9.70 -5.36
CA HIS A 229 -26.84 -9.89 -3.93
C HIS A 229 -27.83 -8.90 -3.29
N LEU A 230 -27.70 -7.60 -3.58
CA LEU A 230 -28.60 -6.56 -3.05
C LEU A 230 -30.05 -6.78 -3.49
N ARG A 231 -30.30 -7.15 -4.76
CA ARG A 231 -31.64 -7.49 -5.25
C ARG A 231 -32.23 -8.70 -4.53
N ARG A 232 -31.41 -9.69 -4.17
CA ARG A 232 -31.84 -10.86 -3.39
C ARG A 232 -32.20 -10.47 -1.95
N GLU A 233 -31.39 -9.62 -1.31
CA GLU A 233 -31.71 -9.11 0.03
C GLU A 233 -33.04 -8.33 0.04
N LEU A 234 -33.25 -7.45 -0.95
CA LEU A 234 -34.51 -6.71 -1.11
C LEU A 234 -35.72 -7.64 -1.23
N ARG A 235 -35.66 -8.66 -2.11
CA ARG A 235 -36.73 -9.66 -2.30
C ARG A 235 -36.97 -10.51 -1.06
N SER A 236 -35.94 -10.85 -0.29
CA SER A 236 -36.11 -11.68 0.91
C SER A 236 -36.82 -10.96 2.06
N LYS A 237 -36.82 -9.62 2.06
CA LYS A 237 -37.48 -8.77 3.06
C LYS A 237 -38.89 -8.31 2.64
N ASP A 238 -39.51 -8.90 1.61
CA ASP A 238 -40.74 -8.49 0.89
C ASP A 238 -42.00 -8.14 1.74
N SER A 239 -41.98 -8.35 3.05
CA SER A 239 -43.12 -8.04 3.94
C SER A 239 -43.41 -6.54 4.15
N HIS A 240 -42.60 -5.62 3.63
CA HIS A 240 -42.74 -4.18 3.86
C HIS A 240 -42.87 -3.39 2.55
N ALA A 241 -43.92 -2.55 2.45
CA ALA A 241 -44.21 -1.70 1.28
C ALA A 241 -43.02 -0.84 0.80
N ARG A 242 -42.09 -0.48 1.70
CA ARG A 242 -40.84 0.23 1.38
C ARG A 242 -39.94 -0.57 0.43
N ASN A 243 -39.85 -1.89 0.63
CA ASN A 243 -39.02 -2.76 -0.21
C ASN A 243 -39.60 -2.89 -1.61
N GLN A 244 -40.93 -2.85 -1.76
CA GLN A 244 -41.56 -2.85 -3.08
C GLN A 244 -41.16 -1.60 -3.88
N GLN A 245 -41.20 -0.42 -3.27
CA GLN A 245 -40.79 0.83 -3.95
C GLN A 245 -39.30 0.80 -4.34
N ALA A 246 -38.44 0.29 -3.45
CA ALA A 246 -37.01 0.11 -3.76
C ALA A 246 -36.80 -0.90 -4.90
N LEU A 247 -37.51 -2.03 -4.89
CA LEU A 247 -37.48 -3.04 -5.95
C LEU A 247 -37.97 -2.48 -7.28
N ASP A 248 -39.12 -1.80 -7.29
CA ASP A 248 -39.67 -1.16 -8.49
C ASP A 248 -38.67 -0.15 -9.07
N SER A 249 -38.00 0.63 -8.21
CA SER A 249 -36.95 1.56 -8.66
C SER A 249 -35.73 0.83 -9.24
N ALA A 250 -35.27 -0.26 -8.62
CA ALA A 250 -34.14 -1.07 -9.09
C ALA A 250 -34.46 -1.86 -10.37
N GLU A 251 -35.71 -2.25 -10.57
CA GLU A 251 -36.20 -2.90 -11.78
C GLU A 251 -36.47 -1.88 -12.91
N SER A 252 -36.86 -0.65 -12.57
CA SER A 252 -36.99 0.45 -13.54
C SER A 252 -35.65 0.99 -14.02
N ASN A 253 -34.57 0.72 -13.29
CA ASN A 253 -33.22 1.14 -13.65
C ASN A 253 -32.67 0.21 -14.75
N GLU A 254 -32.96 0.50 -16.02
CA GLU A 254 -32.73 -0.37 -17.20
C GLU A 254 -31.25 -0.61 -17.58
N GLY A 255 -30.28 -0.18 -16.77
CA GLY A 255 -28.86 -0.30 -17.09
C GLY A 255 -28.07 -1.16 -16.10
N PRO A 256 -26.88 -1.65 -16.50
CA PRO A 256 -26.00 -2.44 -15.63
C PRO A 256 -25.58 -1.63 -14.39
N PRO A 257 -25.18 -2.29 -13.28
CA PRO A 257 -24.78 -1.60 -12.07
C PRO A 257 -23.51 -0.77 -12.30
N LEU A 258 -23.39 0.36 -11.60
CA LEU A 258 -22.28 1.29 -11.74
C LEU A 258 -21.35 1.21 -10.52
N LEU A 259 -20.05 1.34 -10.77
CA LEU A 259 -19.03 1.31 -9.75
C LEU A 259 -18.96 2.65 -9.01
N ASN A 260 -19.21 2.65 -7.70
CA ASN A 260 -18.72 3.70 -6.82
C ASN A 260 -17.38 3.26 -6.23
N TYR A 261 -16.33 4.07 -6.39
CA TYR A 261 -14.96 3.67 -6.09
C TYR A 261 -14.17 4.77 -5.41
N TRP A 262 -13.36 4.40 -4.42
CA TRP A 262 -12.31 5.25 -3.86
C TRP A 262 -10.98 4.50 -3.89
N GLY A 263 -10.14 4.83 -4.86
CA GLY A 263 -8.80 4.26 -5.03
C GLY A 263 -7.72 5.15 -4.45
N LEU A 264 -6.81 4.56 -3.67
CA LEU A 264 -5.65 5.25 -3.10
C LEU A 264 -4.37 4.85 -3.80
N SER A 265 -3.49 5.80 -4.14
CA SER A 265 -2.15 5.48 -4.62
C SER A 265 -2.20 4.54 -5.84
N TYR A 266 -1.70 3.30 -5.78
CA TYR A 266 -1.91 2.30 -6.83
C TYR A 266 -3.39 2.10 -7.21
N GLY A 267 -4.32 2.18 -6.26
CA GLY A 267 -5.76 2.18 -6.55
C GLY A 267 -6.17 3.29 -7.53
N THR A 268 -5.42 4.39 -7.64
CA THR A 268 -5.66 5.39 -8.69
C THR A 268 -5.24 4.92 -10.08
N PHE A 269 -4.20 4.10 -10.19
CA PHE A 269 -3.83 3.45 -11.45
C PHE A 269 -4.88 2.42 -11.87
N LEU A 270 -5.38 1.62 -10.91
CA LEU A 270 -6.51 0.72 -11.14
C LEU A 270 -7.77 1.48 -11.55
N GLY A 271 -8.10 2.58 -10.87
CA GLY A 271 -9.23 3.44 -11.22
C GLY A 271 -9.09 4.10 -12.59
N ASN A 272 -7.92 4.63 -12.97
CA ASN A 272 -7.66 5.14 -14.32
C ASN A 272 -7.81 4.04 -15.37
N THR A 273 -7.31 2.83 -15.09
CA THR A 273 -7.46 1.66 -15.98
C THR A 273 -8.94 1.33 -16.17
N PHE A 274 -9.70 1.22 -15.09
CA PHE A 274 -11.15 0.96 -15.14
C PHE A 274 -11.89 2.07 -15.89
N ALA A 275 -11.60 3.33 -15.59
CA ALA A 275 -12.24 4.47 -16.23
C ALA A 275 -11.99 4.55 -17.74
N SER A 276 -10.85 4.05 -18.19
CA SER A 276 -10.49 4.03 -19.61
C SER A 276 -11.06 2.82 -20.33
N MET A 277 -11.14 1.66 -19.67
CA MET A 277 -11.65 0.42 -20.25
C MET A 277 -13.18 0.32 -20.20
N PHE A 278 -13.80 0.81 -19.12
CA PHE A 278 -15.22 0.68 -18.81
C PHE A 278 -15.86 2.00 -18.35
N PRO A 279 -15.71 3.12 -19.09
CA PRO A 279 -16.27 4.42 -18.69
C PRO A 279 -17.79 4.38 -18.45
N HIS A 280 -18.51 3.58 -19.22
CA HIS A 280 -19.96 3.34 -19.11
C HIS A 280 -20.37 2.56 -17.84
N ARG A 281 -19.41 2.13 -17.02
CA ARG A 281 -19.64 1.42 -15.75
C ARG A 281 -19.23 2.27 -14.53
N ILE A 282 -18.93 3.55 -14.70
CA ILE A 282 -18.59 4.46 -13.61
C ILE A 282 -19.83 5.09 -13.00
N GLY A 283 -19.98 4.95 -11.68
CA GLY A 283 -20.92 5.69 -10.85
C GLY A 283 -20.24 6.94 -10.30
N ARG A 284 -19.64 6.83 -9.12
CA ARG A 284 -18.86 7.89 -8.46
C ARG A 284 -17.46 7.40 -8.17
N MET A 285 -16.47 7.97 -8.85
CA MET A 285 -15.08 7.53 -8.74
C MET A 285 -14.19 8.63 -8.18
N VAL A 286 -13.55 8.34 -7.05
CA VAL A 286 -12.54 9.15 -6.39
C VAL A 286 -11.17 8.51 -6.55
N LEU A 287 -10.22 9.25 -7.08
CA LEU A 287 -8.82 8.83 -7.22
C LEU A 287 -7.93 9.76 -6.38
N ASP A 288 -7.36 9.24 -5.30
CA ASP A 288 -6.67 9.99 -4.26
C ASP A 288 -5.21 9.54 -4.11
N GLY A 289 -4.27 10.49 -4.11
CA GLY A 289 -2.84 10.20 -4.21
C GLY A 289 -2.51 9.63 -5.59
N VAL A 290 -2.60 10.47 -6.62
CA VAL A 290 -2.71 10.01 -8.01
C VAL A 290 -1.37 9.59 -8.61
N VAL A 291 -1.34 8.37 -9.15
CA VAL A 291 -0.24 7.82 -9.95
C VAL A 291 -0.30 8.38 -11.37
N ASP A 292 0.84 8.80 -11.93
CA ASP A 292 0.94 9.07 -13.37
C ASP A 292 0.94 7.74 -14.13
N ALA A 293 -0.19 7.43 -14.76
CA ALA A 293 -0.40 6.14 -15.40
C ALA A 293 0.58 5.86 -16.56
N ASP A 294 1.04 6.90 -17.26
CA ASP A 294 2.02 6.72 -18.34
C ASP A 294 3.39 6.33 -17.78
N ASP A 295 3.84 7.02 -16.72
CA ASP A 295 5.12 6.73 -16.06
C ASP A 295 5.09 5.37 -15.36
N TYR A 296 3.93 4.95 -14.84
CA TYR A 296 3.74 3.60 -14.29
C TYR A 296 3.88 2.52 -15.38
N ILE A 297 3.14 2.65 -16.51
CA ILE A 297 3.23 1.70 -17.63
C ILE A 297 4.60 1.68 -18.27
N ALA A 298 5.31 2.80 -18.34
CA ALA A 298 6.67 2.83 -18.88
C ALA A 298 7.72 2.14 -17.97
N THR A 299 7.30 1.59 -16.82
CA THR A 299 8.18 1.17 -15.72
C THR A 299 9.19 2.29 -15.39
N GLY A 300 8.66 3.52 -15.40
CA GLY A 300 9.42 4.75 -15.24
C GLY A 300 9.67 5.05 -13.77
N TRP A 301 8.60 5.22 -12.99
CA TRP A 301 8.66 5.62 -11.56
C TRP A 301 9.48 6.90 -11.34
N THR A 302 9.53 7.75 -12.35
CA THR A 302 10.28 9.01 -12.37
C THR A 302 9.44 10.21 -11.97
N THR A 303 8.12 10.03 -11.85
CA THR A 303 7.16 11.10 -11.60
C THR A 303 6.53 11.07 -10.20
N ASN A 304 7.21 10.42 -9.26
CA ASN A 304 6.74 10.22 -7.90
C ASN A 304 7.36 11.18 -6.87
N LEU A 305 8.64 11.54 -7.00
CA LEU A 305 9.38 12.17 -5.90
C LEU A 305 9.52 13.68 -6.02
N GLN A 306 8.90 14.32 -7.02
CA GLN A 306 9.12 15.74 -7.30
C GLN A 306 8.62 16.68 -6.19
N ASP A 307 7.69 16.23 -5.34
CA ASP A 307 7.24 16.96 -4.15
C ASP A 307 7.76 16.34 -2.83
N ASN A 308 8.60 15.29 -2.89
CA ASN A 308 9.13 14.61 -1.71
C ASN A 308 9.90 15.54 -0.77
N MET A 309 10.76 16.40 -1.33
CA MET A 309 11.52 17.37 -0.55
C MET A 309 10.65 18.50 0.01
N LYS A 310 9.45 18.75 -0.55
CA LYS A 310 8.48 19.66 0.09
C LYS A 310 7.95 19.05 1.38
N SER A 311 7.61 17.75 1.37
CA SER A 311 7.19 17.03 2.57
C SER A 311 8.27 17.04 3.64
N TRP A 312 9.52 16.76 3.25
CA TRP A 312 10.67 16.82 4.16
C TRP A 312 10.92 18.23 4.72
N THR A 313 10.77 19.28 3.91
CA THR A 313 10.90 20.67 4.39
C THR A 313 9.79 21.02 5.37
N LYS A 314 8.54 20.61 5.08
CA LYS A 314 7.38 20.84 5.95
C LYS A 314 7.52 20.19 7.33
N PHE A 315 8.22 19.06 7.45
CA PHE A 315 8.55 18.45 8.73
C PHE A 315 9.24 19.43 9.69
N PHE A 316 10.27 20.13 9.20
CA PHE A 316 11.02 21.09 10.01
C PHE A 316 10.26 22.40 10.21
N GLU A 317 9.56 22.89 9.19
CA GLU A 317 8.72 24.09 9.33
C GLU A 317 7.67 23.93 10.43
N TYR A 318 6.91 22.83 10.41
CA TYR A 318 5.88 22.55 11.42
C TYR A 318 6.49 22.22 12.78
N CYS A 319 7.63 21.52 12.83
CA CYS A 319 8.31 21.24 14.09
C CYS A 319 8.83 22.53 14.76
N PHE A 320 9.42 23.44 13.98
CA PHE A 320 9.89 24.74 14.47
C PHE A 320 8.72 25.63 14.92
N GLU A 321 7.63 25.69 14.14
CA GLU A 321 6.40 26.41 14.51
C GLU A 321 5.80 25.89 15.82
N ALA A 322 5.82 24.57 16.04
CA ALA A 322 5.30 23.94 17.24
C ALA A 322 6.11 24.25 18.52
N GLY A 323 7.34 24.75 18.37
CA GLY A 323 8.23 25.10 19.48
C GLY A 323 8.41 23.93 20.46
N PRO A 324 8.30 24.13 21.78
CA PRO A 324 8.55 23.09 22.80
C PRO A 324 7.72 21.81 22.67
N LYS A 325 6.63 21.81 21.88
CA LYS A 325 5.87 20.59 21.59
C LYS A 325 6.63 19.62 20.67
N CYS A 326 7.51 20.13 19.81
CA CYS A 326 8.37 19.29 18.99
C CYS A 326 9.69 19.00 19.73
N ALA A 327 10.07 17.73 19.82
CA ALA A 327 11.25 17.30 20.57
C ALA A 327 12.58 17.85 20.02
N LEU A 328 12.64 18.22 18.75
CA LEU A 328 13.81 18.84 18.13
C LEU A 328 13.93 20.34 18.42
N SER A 329 12.90 20.97 19.00
CA SER A 329 12.94 22.39 19.34
C SER A 329 13.98 22.66 20.43
N ASP A 330 14.88 23.60 20.15
CA ASP A 330 15.89 24.10 21.07
C ASP A 330 15.94 25.64 20.94
N PRO A 331 15.93 26.41 22.03
CA PRO A 331 15.99 27.88 21.97
C PRO A 331 17.23 28.44 21.25
N THR A 332 18.29 27.62 21.09
CA THR A 332 19.52 28.01 20.39
C THR A 332 19.41 27.88 18.87
N ILE A 333 18.41 27.14 18.36
CA ILE A 333 18.17 26.96 16.92
C ILE A 333 17.46 28.19 16.35
N SER A 334 18.05 28.81 15.33
CA SER A 334 17.59 30.07 14.74
C SER A 334 16.43 29.94 13.76
N GLY A 335 16.16 28.74 13.24
CA GLY A 335 15.11 28.50 12.24
C GLY A 335 14.99 27.04 11.81
N PRO A 336 13.96 26.69 11.00
CA PRO A 336 13.75 25.33 10.51
C PRO A 336 14.91 24.80 9.66
N GLU A 337 15.62 25.66 8.94
CA GLU A 337 16.77 25.27 8.11
C GLU A 337 17.96 24.79 8.93
N GLU A 338 18.22 25.43 10.08
CA GLU A 338 19.28 24.98 10.99
C GLU A 338 18.89 23.64 11.66
N MET A 339 17.63 23.51 12.08
CA MET A 339 17.10 22.24 12.61
C MET A 339 17.26 21.11 11.60
N ARG A 340 16.91 21.38 10.34
CA ARG A 340 17.08 20.46 9.23
C ARG A 340 18.53 20.07 9.02
N TRP A 341 19.43 21.05 8.96
CA TRP A 341 20.85 20.80 8.79
C TRP A 341 21.42 19.91 9.91
N GLN A 342 21.03 20.11 11.17
CA GLN A 342 21.49 19.26 12.28
C GLN A 342 21.04 17.80 12.12
N VAL A 343 19.78 17.57 11.73
CA VAL A 343 19.23 16.22 11.48
C VAL A 343 19.90 15.59 10.27
N GLU A 344 20.03 16.31 9.15
CA GLU A 344 20.67 15.80 7.94
C GLU A 344 22.15 15.47 8.18
N ASN A 345 22.87 16.29 8.94
CA ASN A 345 24.26 16.03 9.33
C ASN A 345 24.37 14.78 10.22
N PHE A 346 23.43 14.57 11.15
CA PHE A 346 23.35 13.34 11.93
C PHE A 346 23.12 12.11 11.03
N VAL A 347 22.13 12.17 10.14
CA VAL A 347 21.81 11.08 9.20
C VAL A 347 23.01 10.77 8.31
N ASP A 348 23.68 11.78 7.76
CA ASP A 348 24.89 11.59 6.96
C ASP A 348 26.04 10.96 7.75
N GLY A 349 26.17 11.27 9.04
CA GLY A 349 27.12 10.63 9.94
C GLY A 349 26.99 9.10 10.01
N LEU A 350 25.78 8.57 9.85
CA LEU A 350 25.49 7.13 9.84
C LEU A 350 26.13 6.38 8.66
N LYS A 351 26.55 7.08 7.60
CA LYS A 351 27.26 6.47 6.45
C LYS A 351 28.57 5.81 6.89
N ASN A 352 29.28 6.47 7.80
CA ASN A 352 30.58 6.02 8.31
C ASN A 352 30.48 5.40 9.71
N ASN A 353 29.42 5.74 10.46
CA ASN A 353 29.25 5.33 11.85
C ASN A 353 27.83 4.81 12.08
N PRO A 354 27.48 3.59 11.59
CA PRO A 354 26.24 2.94 11.99
C PRO A 354 26.14 2.86 13.52
N LEU A 355 24.96 3.10 14.07
CA LEU A 355 24.78 3.15 15.53
C LEU A 355 24.48 1.76 16.09
N PRO A 356 25.27 1.24 17.05
CA PRO A 356 24.91 0.05 17.79
C PRO A 356 23.75 0.36 18.74
N LEU A 357 22.74 -0.51 18.74
CA LEU A 357 21.58 -0.40 19.63
C LEU A 357 21.48 -1.68 20.47
N VAL A 358 21.41 -1.56 21.79
CA VAL A 358 21.27 -2.72 22.69
C VAL A 358 20.01 -2.52 23.53
N GLN A 359 19.09 -3.48 23.47
CA GLN A 359 17.83 -3.43 24.21
C GLN A 359 17.34 -4.84 24.53
N ASN A 360 16.80 -5.05 25.73
CA ASN A 360 16.21 -6.33 26.15
C ASN A 360 17.17 -7.52 25.89
N ASP A 361 18.44 -7.36 26.23
CA ASP A 361 19.53 -8.33 26.00
C ASP A 361 19.76 -8.72 24.52
N ASN A 362 19.22 -7.95 23.58
CA ASN A 362 19.41 -8.11 22.14
C ASN A 362 20.25 -6.97 21.56
N ALA A 363 21.01 -7.27 20.51
CA ALA A 363 21.85 -6.32 19.80
C ALA A 363 21.31 -6.07 18.39
N TYR A 364 21.21 -4.79 18.04
CA TYR A 364 20.76 -4.29 16.75
C TYR A 364 21.72 -3.21 16.25
N ILE A 365 21.53 -2.80 15.00
CA ILE A 365 22.24 -1.67 14.42
C ILE A 365 21.25 -0.77 13.68
N LEU A 366 21.49 0.53 13.73
CA LEU A 366 20.82 1.51 12.87
C LEU A 366 21.81 1.99 11.81
N THR A 367 21.56 1.60 10.56
CA THR A 367 22.36 2.03 9.41
C THR A 367 21.78 3.29 8.78
N TYR A 368 22.59 3.98 7.97
CA TYR A 368 22.14 5.08 7.11
C TYR A 368 20.93 4.68 6.25
N PHE A 369 20.96 3.50 5.62
CA PHE A 369 19.85 2.99 4.81
C PHE A 369 18.58 2.78 5.64
N ASN A 370 18.71 2.21 6.84
CA ASN A 370 17.58 2.02 7.75
C ASN A 370 16.96 3.35 8.18
N MET A 371 17.79 4.36 8.48
CA MET A 371 17.29 5.68 8.85
C MET A 371 16.55 6.35 7.68
N LYS A 372 17.04 6.22 6.44
CA LYS A 372 16.30 6.69 5.25
C LYS A 372 14.96 5.97 5.09
N ALA A 373 14.92 4.66 5.33
CA ALA A 373 13.68 3.89 5.27
C ALA A 373 12.67 4.35 6.33
N ILE A 374 13.13 4.62 7.56
CA ILE A 374 12.30 5.24 8.60
C ILE A 374 11.78 6.60 8.13
N ILE A 375 12.63 7.48 7.62
CA ILE A 375 12.19 8.80 7.17
C ILE A 375 11.11 8.66 6.08
N HIS A 376 11.37 7.84 5.05
CA HIS A 376 10.41 7.57 3.97
C HIS A 376 9.04 7.16 4.52
N MET A 377 9.01 6.24 5.49
CA MET A 377 7.79 5.78 6.15
C MET A 377 7.05 6.90 6.87
N HIS A 378 7.77 7.73 7.61
CA HIS A 378 7.15 8.80 8.40
C HIS A 378 6.62 9.93 7.51
N LEU A 379 7.18 10.12 6.31
CA LEU A 379 6.69 11.12 5.34
C LEU A 379 5.29 10.82 4.80
N TYR A 380 4.82 9.56 4.85
CA TYR A 380 3.46 9.21 4.43
C TYR A 380 2.39 9.74 5.38
N GLN A 381 2.70 9.81 6.68
CA GLN A 381 1.72 10.03 7.74
C GLN A 381 2.18 11.14 8.71
N PRO A 382 2.15 12.41 8.28
CA PRO A 382 2.64 13.52 9.07
C PRO A 382 1.99 13.62 10.45
N ILE A 383 0.67 13.50 10.52
CA ILE A 383 -0.07 13.72 11.76
C ILE A 383 0.20 12.64 12.81
N GLN A 384 0.43 11.40 12.38
CA GLN A 384 0.60 10.26 13.28
C GLN A 384 2.07 10.00 13.64
N LEU A 385 2.98 10.25 12.70
CA LEU A 385 4.36 9.75 12.80
C LEU A 385 5.39 10.87 12.95
N TRP A 386 5.16 12.11 12.52
CA TRP A 386 6.20 13.14 12.65
C TRP A 386 6.58 13.47 14.09
N PRO A 387 5.66 13.48 15.08
CA PRO A 387 6.05 13.65 16.47
C PRO A 387 6.97 12.53 16.98
N LEU A 388 6.70 11.27 16.59
CA LEU A 388 7.59 10.13 16.86
C LEU A 388 8.95 10.32 16.19
N LEU A 389 8.97 10.72 14.93
CA LEU A 389 10.20 10.95 14.17
C LEU A 389 11.09 12.01 14.86
N ALA A 390 10.49 13.11 15.31
CA ALA A 390 11.21 14.17 16.03
C ALA A 390 11.77 13.67 17.37
N LEU A 391 10.99 12.90 18.14
CA LEU A 391 11.45 12.30 19.41
C LEU A 391 12.63 11.36 19.20
N VAL A 392 12.54 10.50 18.17
CA VAL A 392 13.57 9.55 17.80
C VAL A 392 14.84 10.27 17.36
N PHE A 393 14.74 11.26 16.47
CA PHE A 393 15.91 12.03 16.05
C PHE A 393 16.59 12.72 17.22
N LYS A 394 15.81 13.40 18.09
CA LYS A 394 16.35 14.06 19.28
C LYS A 394 17.12 13.08 20.16
N ALA A 395 16.51 11.95 20.49
CA ALA A 395 17.13 10.93 21.34
C ALA A 395 18.39 10.33 20.72
N LEU A 396 18.37 10.00 19.43
CA LEU A 396 19.53 9.44 18.73
C LEU A 396 20.68 10.45 18.60
N MET A 397 20.38 11.72 18.34
CA MET A 397 21.38 12.80 18.27
C MET A 397 22.03 13.05 19.65
N GLU A 398 21.30 12.82 20.73
CA GLU A 398 21.81 12.86 22.12
C GLU A 398 22.48 11.56 22.57
N GLN A 399 22.55 10.55 21.70
CA GLN A 399 23.03 9.19 21.99
C GLN A 399 22.23 8.46 23.08
N ASP A 400 20.98 8.88 23.33
CA ASP A 400 20.05 8.22 24.24
C ASP A 400 19.26 7.13 23.50
N ILE A 401 19.93 6.00 23.28
CA ILE A 401 19.36 4.85 22.56
C ILE A 401 18.13 4.28 23.28
N SER A 402 18.18 4.20 24.62
CA SER A 402 17.07 3.67 25.40
C SER A 402 15.81 4.50 25.16
N ARG A 403 15.93 5.83 25.17
CA ARG A 403 14.79 6.72 24.90
C ARG A 403 14.27 6.59 23.47
N ALA A 404 15.16 6.49 22.48
CA ALA A 404 14.74 6.31 21.08
C ALA A 404 13.95 5.00 20.90
N MET A 405 14.44 3.90 21.46
CA MET A 405 13.79 2.58 21.36
C MET A 405 12.48 2.54 22.17
N SER A 406 12.48 3.08 23.38
CA SER A 406 11.24 3.24 24.15
C SER A 406 10.21 4.10 23.42
N ALA A 407 10.62 5.15 22.70
CA ALA A 407 9.71 5.95 21.90
C ALA A 407 9.05 5.12 20.78
N TRP A 408 9.81 4.29 20.06
CA TRP A 408 9.25 3.38 19.06
C TRP A 408 8.33 2.32 19.68
N GLU A 409 8.72 1.70 20.79
CA GLU A 409 7.94 0.62 21.43
C GLU A 409 6.66 1.10 22.10
N SER A 410 6.67 2.32 22.67
CA SER A 410 5.56 2.88 23.43
C SER A 410 4.69 3.84 22.64
N TRP A 411 5.03 4.12 21.36
CA TRP A 411 4.23 5.02 20.55
C TRP A 411 2.79 4.48 20.45
N PRO A 412 1.77 5.29 20.76
CA PRO A 412 0.39 4.89 20.61
C PRO A 412 0.05 4.91 19.12
N PHE A 413 0.51 3.89 18.39
CA PHE A 413 0.08 3.69 17.01
C PHE A 413 -1.44 3.63 17.01
N PRO A 414 -2.09 4.33 16.06
CA PRO A 414 -3.54 4.36 16.02
C PRO A 414 -4.10 2.94 16.03
N GLU A 415 -5.02 2.68 16.96
CA GLU A 415 -5.88 1.50 16.96
C GLU A 415 -6.61 1.36 15.60
N PRO A 416 -7.11 0.16 15.25
CA PRO A 416 -7.93 -0.04 14.06
C PRO A 416 -9.01 1.04 13.97
N GLY A 417 -8.95 1.89 12.94
CA GLY A 417 -9.86 3.02 12.80
C GLY A 417 -9.29 4.27 12.14
N HIS A 418 -8.00 4.39 11.86
CA HIS A 418 -7.50 5.49 11.01
C HIS A 418 -7.38 4.99 9.56
N PHE A 419 -7.42 5.89 8.57
CA PHE A 419 -7.31 5.61 7.13
C PHE A 419 -5.96 6.15 6.68
N ALA A 420 -5.05 5.26 6.39
CA ALA A 420 -3.70 5.39 5.88
C ALA A 420 -3.60 4.51 4.63
N PRO A 421 -2.88 4.96 3.61
CA PRO A 421 -2.31 4.01 2.69
C PRO A 421 -1.35 3.07 3.45
N LEU A 422 -1.62 1.76 3.43
CA LEU A 422 -0.65 0.75 3.85
C LEU A 422 0.67 1.01 3.13
N LEU A 423 1.77 1.02 3.87
CA LEU A 423 3.09 1.42 3.39
C LEU A 423 3.65 0.31 2.46
N PRO A 424 3.79 0.53 1.14
CA PRO A 424 4.28 -0.50 0.26
C PRO A 424 5.81 -0.67 0.35
N ASN A 425 6.29 -1.91 0.23
CA ASN A 425 7.68 -2.29 -0.06
C ASN A 425 8.77 -1.73 0.89
N VAL A 426 8.47 -1.66 2.17
CA VAL A 426 9.48 -1.33 3.18
C VAL A 426 10.31 -2.60 3.44
N PRO A 427 11.65 -2.54 3.40
CA PRO A 427 12.46 -3.66 3.89
C PRO A 427 11.98 -4.01 5.30
N HIS A 428 11.77 -5.30 5.59
CA HIS A 428 11.48 -5.75 6.95
C HIS A 428 12.46 -5.08 7.91
N MET A 429 11.95 -4.26 8.82
CA MET A 429 12.79 -3.57 9.78
C MET A 429 12.99 -4.49 10.98
N PRO A 430 14.20 -5.04 11.22
CA PRO A 430 14.44 -5.90 12.37
C PRO A 430 14.23 -5.17 13.71
N LEU A 431 14.31 -3.84 13.71
CA LEU A 431 14.01 -2.98 14.86
C LEU A 431 12.52 -2.86 15.18
N SER A 432 11.64 -3.38 14.34
CA SER A 432 10.19 -3.34 14.56
C SER A 432 9.54 -4.60 13.97
N PRO A 433 9.69 -5.77 14.62
CA PRO A 433 8.97 -6.97 14.20
C PRO A 433 7.44 -6.79 14.28
N ASN A 434 6.96 -5.97 15.24
CA ASN A 434 5.53 -5.75 15.53
C ASN A 434 5.15 -4.27 15.76
N GLY A 435 6.07 -3.31 15.55
CA GLY A 435 5.95 -1.96 16.11
C GLY A 435 4.96 -1.03 15.39
N PHE A 436 5.00 -0.93 14.06
CA PHE A 436 4.32 0.19 13.40
C PHE A 436 2.81 0.06 13.20
N ILE A 437 2.25 -1.16 13.26
CA ILE A 437 0.84 -1.40 12.93
C ILE A 437 0.26 -2.49 13.84
N GLY A 438 -0.19 -2.09 15.04
CA GLY A 438 -1.19 -2.75 15.90
C GLY A 438 -0.94 -4.19 16.35
N LYS A 439 -0.70 -4.39 17.66
CA LYS A 439 -0.83 -5.69 18.34
C LYS A 439 -2.24 -6.29 18.29
N ASP A 440 -3.25 -5.47 18.03
CA ASP A 440 -4.67 -5.83 18.15
C ASP A 440 -5.43 -5.81 16.81
N LEU A 441 -4.73 -5.81 15.68
CA LEU A 441 -5.41 -6.07 14.42
C LEU A 441 -5.85 -7.55 14.36
N PRO A 442 -7.06 -7.84 13.86
CA PRO A 442 -7.51 -9.21 13.67
C PRO A 442 -6.68 -9.97 12.61
N LEU A 443 -5.87 -9.27 11.82
CA LEU A 443 -5.00 -9.81 10.79
C LEU A 443 -3.67 -9.05 10.71
N PRO A 444 -2.56 -9.70 10.32
CA PRO A 444 -1.32 -9.00 10.06
C PRO A 444 -1.50 -8.01 8.89
N SER A 445 -0.88 -6.83 9.01
CA SER A 445 -0.92 -5.77 8.00
C SER A 445 -0.15 -6.09 6.72
N SER A 446 0.66 -7.14 6.75
CA SER A 446 1.49 -7.63 5.66
C SER A 446 1.42 -9.15 5.58
N TYR A 447 1.85 -9.71 4.47
CA TYR A 447 1.90 -11.15 4.24
C TYR A 447 3.25 -11.54 3.65
N PRO A 448 3.74 -12.78 3.88
CA PRO A 448 5.13 -13.13 3.61
C PRO A 448 5.56 -12.92 2.15
N TRP A 449 4.65 -13.12 1.19
CA TRP A 449 4.92 -12.95 -0.25
C TRP A 449 4.44 -11.61 -0.84
N GLN A 450 4.33 -10.56 -0.02
CA GLN A 450 3.88 -9.25 -0.48
C GLN A 450 4.83 -8.66 -1.53
N LEU A 451 6.15 -8.86 -1.38
CA LEU A 451 7.13 -8.42 -2.38
C LEU A 451 6.93 -9.14 -3.72
N GLU A 452 6.80 -10.48 -3.72
CA GLU A 452 6.54 -11.25 -4.94
C GLU A 452 5.25 -10.78 -5.64
N SER A 453 4.24 -10.41 -4.85
CA SER A 453 2.98 -9.88 -5.36
C SER A 453 3.18 -8.50 -6.00
N SER A 454 3.86 -7.59 -5.28
CA SER A 454 4.18 -6.25 -5.78
C SER A 454 4.91 -6.31 -7.12
N VAL A 455 5.97 -7.12 -7.19
CA VAL A 455 6.83 -7.25 -8.37
C VAL A 455 6.07 -7.88 -9.53
N SER A 456 5.28 -8.93 -9.28
CA SER A 456 4.52 -9.62 -10.34
C SER A 456 3.48 -8.70 -10.99
N ILE A 457 2.76 -7.93 -10.18
CA ILE A 457 1.73 -6.99 -10.67
C ILE A 457 2.40 -5.82 -11.37
N LEU A 458 3.36 -5.17 -10.70
CA LEU A 458 4.07 -4.01 -11.24
C LEU A 458 4.76 -4.32 -12.57
N CYS A 459 5.63 -5.32 -12.59
CA CYS A 459 6.42 -5.65 -13.76
C CYS A 459 5.59 -6.37 -14.83
N GLY A 460 4.39 -6.84 -14.48
CA GLY A 460 3.41 -7.40 -15.40
C GLY A 460 2.57 -6.34 -16.10
N ASP A 461 2.24 -5.25 -15.42
CA ASP A 461 1.60 -4.07 -16.01
C ASP A 461 2.59 -3.29 -16.87
N GLY A 462 3.76 -2.99 -16.31
CA GLY A 462 4.78 -2.15 -16.90
C GLY A 462 5.50 -2.77 -18.08
N ASP A 463 6.13 -1.92 -18.88
CA ASP A 463 6.94 -2.32 -20.03
C ASP A 463 8.18 -3.12 -19.61
N ASP A 464 8.57 -4.04 -20.49
CA ASP A 464 9.75 -4.86 -20.30
C ASP A 464 11.02 -4.00 -20.38
N ILE A 465 11.70 -3.86 -19.24
CA ILE A 465 12.97 -3.13 -19.11
C ILE A 465 14.17 -4.04 -18.83
N THR A 466 14.07 -5.35 -19.12
CA THR A 466 15.15 -6.34 -18.87
C THR A 466 16.41 -6.10 -19.69
N PHE A 467 16.32 -5.28 -20.73
CA PHE A 467 17.46 -4.82 -21.52
C PHE A 467 18.34 -3.78 -20.80
N ARG A 468 17.86 -3.16 -19.70
CA ARG A 468 18.59 -2.10 -19.00
C ARG A 468 19.81 -2.67 -18.29
N SER A 469 20.96 -2.04 -18.51
CA SER A 469 22.20 -2.42 -17.83
C SER A 469 22.31 -1.77 -16.45
N LYS A 470 23.28 -2.21 -15.63
CA LYS A 470 23.66 -1.51 -14.39
C LYS A 470 23.96 -0.03 -14.62
N ARG A 471 24.59 0.31 -15.76
CA ARG A 471 24.88 1.70 -16.12
C ARG A 471 23.62 2.52 -16.36
N ASP A 472 22.61 1.93 -16.99
CA ASP A 472 21.33 2.59 -17.22
C ASP A 472 20.58 2.77 -15.90
N PHE A 473 20.63 1.75 -15.03
CA PHE A 473 20.08 1.84 -13.68
C PHE A 473 20.77 2.91 -12.83
N THR A 474 22.10 3.06 -12.90
CA THR A 474 22.81 4.14 -12.20
C THR A 474 22.34 5.53 -12.64
N LYS A 475 22.13 5.76 -13.95
CA LYS A 475 21.57 7.05 -14.43
C LYS A 475 20.16 7.30 -13.90
N TYR A 476 19.35 6.25 -13.83
CA TYR A 476 18.01 6.32 -13.25
C TYR A 476 18.06 6.63 -11.74
N LEU A 477 18.97 6.00 -11.01
CA LEU A 477 19.23 6.30 -9.60
C LEU A 477 19.65 7.77 -9.41
N ASP A 478 20.55 8.29 -10.24
CA ASP A 478 20.98 9.70 -10.19
C ASP A 478 19.81 10.66 -10.40
N LEU A 479 18.89 10.34 -11.32
CA LEU A 479 17.67 11.11 -11.54
C LEU A 479 16.81 11.14 -10.27
N LEU A 480 16.54 9.99 -9.64
CA LEU A 480 15.71 9.93 -8.43
C LEU A 480 16.37 10.63 -7.24
N LEU A 481 17.69 10.50 -7.08
CA LEU A 481 18.45 11.22 -6.05
C LEU A 481 18.43 12.74 -6.28
N SER A 482 18.37 13.20 -7.54
CA SER A 482 18.23 14.63 -7.85
C SER A 482 16.86 15.19 -7.45
N GLN A 483 15.82 14.35 -7.40
CA GLN A 483 14.49 14.73 -6.93
C GLN A 483 14.39 14.64 -5.41
N SER A 484 14.95 13.58 -4.82
CA SER A 484 15.00 13.36 -3.37
C SER A 484 16.26 12.61 -2.95
N PRO A 485 17.24 13.30 -2.33
CA PRO A 485 18.37 12.62 -1.70
C PRO A 485 17.95 11.67 -0.57
N VAL A 486 16.80 11.94 0.06
CA VAL A 486 16.28 11.22 1.24
C VAL A 486 15.63 9.89 0.86
N VAL A 487 14.92 9.84 -0.27
CA VAL A 487 14.09 8.67 -0.64
C VAL A 487 14.51 8.06 -1.98
N GLY A 488 15.22 8.79 -2.84
CA GLY A 488 15.50 8.38 -4.22
C GLY A 488 16.17 7.00 -4.35
N SER A 489 17.05 6.63 -3.42
CA SER A 489 17.68 5.31 -3.44
C SER A 489 16.75 4.17 -3.03
N ILE A 490 15.81 4.40 -2.12
CA ILE A 490 14.79 3.39 -1.73
C ILE A 490 13.81 3.21 -2.88
N TRP A 491 13.36 4.34 -3.46
CA TRP A 491 12.42 4.33 -4.58
C TRP A 491 13.01 3.67 -5.84
N ALA A 492 14.32 3.77 -6.04
CA ALA A 492 15.00 3.14 -7.17
C ALA A 492 14.94 1.60 -7.12
N GLU A 493 14.80 0.99 -5.94
CA GLU A 493 14.71 -0.48 -5.81
C GLU A 493 13.43 -1.04 -6.47
N ILE A 494 12.38 -0.22 -6.61
CA ILE A 494 11.12 -0.65 -7.23
C ILE A 494 11.31 -1.12 -8.67
N THR A 495 12.05 -0.37 -9.50
CA THR A 495 12.29 -0.76 -10.90
C THR A 495 13.46 -1.73 -11.04
N LEU A 496 14.33 -1.85 -10.03
CA LEU A 496 15.42 -2.84 -10.02
C LEU A 496 14.87 -4.26 -10.14
N HIS A 497 13.79 -4.56 -9.40
CA HIS A 497 13.08 -5.85 -9.52
C HIS A 497 12.65 -6.13 -10.97
N CYS A 498 12.11 -5.12 -11.68
CA CYS A 498 11.60 -5.30 -13.06
C CYS A 498 12.69 -5.46 -14.12
N ILE A 499 13.89 -4.90 -13.91
CA ILE A 499 15.06 -5.12 -14.78
C ILE A 499 15.45 -6.61 -14.78
N LEU A 500 15.21 -7.30 -13.67
CA LEU A 500 15.65 -8.67 -13.44
C LEU A 500 14.48 -9.66 -13.41
N TRP A 501 13.28 -9.20 -13.77
CA TRP A 501 12.08 -10.01 -13.83
C TRP A 501 12.04 -10.86 -15.10
N ASP A 502 11.96 -12.17 -14.93
CA ASP A 502 11.98 -13.10 -16.05
C ASP A 502 10.76 -12.91 -16.97
N PRO A 503 10.95 -12.78 -18.30
CA PRO A 503 9.86 -12.58 -19.25
C PRO A 503 8.76 -13.65 -19.21
N THR A 504 9.06 -14.88 -18.78
CA THR A 504 8.05 -15.96 -18.65
C THR A 504 7.01 -15.68 -17.56
N ASN A 505 7.32 -14.81 -16.60
CA ASN A 505 6.37 -14.38 -15.58
C ASN A 505 5.44 -13.26 -16.06
N ARG A 506 5.74 -12.61 -17.19
CA ARG A 506 4.95 -11.45 -17.64
C ARG A 506 3.63 -11.86 -18.32
N PRO A 507 2.54 -11.09 -18.12
CA PRO A 507 1.32 -11.26 -18.89
C PRO A 507 1.55 -11.06 -20.39
N SER A 508 0.78 -11.79 -21.19
CA SER A 508 0.71 -11.53 -22.63
C SER A 508 0.12 -10.14 -22.92
N PRO A 509 0.39 -9.52 -24.09
CA PRO A 509 -0.14 -8.19 -24.42
C PRO A 509 -1.66 -8.07 -24.32
N LYS A 510 -2.41 -9.12 -24.63
CA LYS A 510 -3.89 -9.15 -24.53
C LYS A 510 -4.41 -9.05 -23.09
N ASN A 511 -3.57 -9.38 -22.10
CA ASN A 511 -3.90 -9.29 -20.67
C ASN A 511 -3.36 -7.99 -20.07
N ARG A 512 -2.80 -7.06 -20.84
CA ARG A 512 -2.30 -5.77 -20.36
C ARG A 512 -3.14 -4.65 -20.95
N PHE A 513 -3.23 -3.55 -20.21
CA PHE A 513 -3.78 -2.30 -20.71
C PHE A 513 -2.70 -1.23 -20.60
N THR A 514 -2.21 -0.75 -21.74
CA THR A 514 -1.10 0.22 -21.82
C THR A 514 -1.58 1.62 -22.19
N GLY A 515 -2.87 1.90 -21.98
CA GLY A 515 -3.51 3.15 -22.36
C GLY A 515 -4.08 3.17 -23.80
N PRO A 516 -4.58 4.33 -24.25
CA PRO A 516 -4.54 5.61 -23.56
C PRO A 516 -5.40 5.62 -22.28
N PHE A 517 -4.90 6.27 -21.22
CA PHE A 517 -5.62 6.45 -19.95
C PHE A 517 -6.48 7.72 -20.04
N GLN A 518 -7.70 7.59 -20.53
CA GLN A 518 -8.60 8.70 -20.83
C GLN A 518 -10.06 8.26 -20.97
N SER A 519 -10.99 9.21 -20.86
CA SER A 519 -12.42 9.02 -21.13
C SER A 519 -13.08 10.35 -21.50
N ASN A 520 -14.07 10.34 -22.39
CA ASN A 520 -14.89 11.50 -22.72
C ASN A 520 -16.23 11.44 -22.00
N LEU A 521 -16.91 12.58 -21.82
CA LEU A 521 -18.23 12.65 -21.18
C LEU A 521 -19.28 11.79 -21.88
N SER A 522 -19.17 11.62 -23.20
CA SER A 522 -20.04 10.75 -24.00
C SER A 522 -19.90 9.26 -23.66
N ASP A 523 -18.80 8.87 -23.03
CA ASP A 523 -18.50 7.47 -22.74
C ASP A 523 -19.16 7.00 -21.43
N TYR A 524 -19.63 7.93 -20.59
CA TYR A 524 -20.24 7.65 -19.30
C TYR A 524 -21.70 7.25 -19.46
N ASP A 525 -22.16 6.40 -18.55
CA ASP A 525 -23.59 6.22 -18.33
C ASP A 525 -24.20 7.55 -17.83
N PRO A 526 -25.38 7.98 -18.32
CA PRO A 526 -26.03 9.21 -17.86
C PRO A 526 -26.33 9.26 -16.35
N ARG A 527 -26.40 8.10 -15.69
CA ARG A 527 -26.57 7.96 -14.23
C ARG A 527 -25.25 8.13 -13.46
N GLY A 528 -24.12 8.05 -14.15
CA GLY A 528 -22.77 8.19 -13.61
C GLY A 528 -22.36 9.64 -13.37
N SER A 529 -21.09 9.83 -13.07
CA SER A 529 -20.48 11.12 -12.83
C SER A 529 -19.06 11.16 -13.40
N PRO A 530 -18.58 12.33 -13.86
CA PRO A 530 -17.15 12.53 -14.07
C PRO A 530 -16.36 12.30 -12.77
N LEU A 531 -15.06 12.04 -12.93
CA LEU A 531 -14.17 11.65 -11.83
C LEU A 531 -13.84 12.81 -10.89
N LEU A 532 -13.60 12.47 -9.62
CA LEU A 532 -12.99 13.36 -8.64
C LEU A 532 -11.56 12.90 -8.36
N PHE A 533 -10.59 13.78 -8.56
CA PHE A 533 -9.19 13.55 -8.22
C PHE A 533 -8.83 14.31 -6.94
N ILE A 534 -8.00 13.72 -6.10
CA ILE A 534 -7.48 14.34 -4.87
C ILE A 534 -5.95 14.22 -4.85
N GLY A 535 -5.27 15.31 -4.47
CA GLY A 535 -3.83 15.29 -4.27
C GLY A 535 -3.37 16.30 -3.22
N ASN A 536 -2.39 15.89 -2.42
CA ASN A 536 -1.82 16.71 -1.36
C ASN A 536 -0.67 17.58 -1.91
N THR A 537 -0.55 18.84 -1.46
CA THR A 537 0.45 19.80 -1.95
C THR A 537 1.91 19.38 -1.69
N ALA A 538 2.12 18.52 -0.69
CA ALA A 538 3.41 17.93 -0.35
C ALA A 538 3.31 16.42 -0.11
N ASP A 539 2.64 15.71 -1.02
CA ASP A 539 2.67 14.24 -1.06
C ASP A 539 4.09 13.73 -1.38
N PRO A 540 4.65 12.80 -0.59
CA PRO A 540 6.03 12.35 -0.78
C PRO A 540 6.25 11.45 -2.01
N VAL A 541 5.21 10.86 -2.60
CA VAL A 541 5.32 9.82 -3.64
C VAL A 541 4.28 9.92 -4.77
N THR A 542 3.23 10.71 -4.60
CA THR A 542 2.20 11.00 -5.62
C THR A 542 1.92 12.51 -5.66
N PRO A 543 2.83 13.32 -6.21
CA PRO A 543 2.74 14.78 -6.20
C PRO A 543 1.45 15.25 -6.87
N VAL A 544 0.81 16.31 -6.32
CA VAL A 544 -0.50 16.80 -6.81
C VAL A 544 -0.53 17.11 -8.31
N ARG A 545 0.62 17.42 -8.92
CA ARG A 545 0.75 17.59 -10.38
C ARG A 545 0.26 16.37 -11.18
N ASN A 546 0.37 15.17 -10.62
CA ASN A 546 -0.09 13.93 -11.25
C ASN A 546 -1.62 13.87 -11.28
N ALA A 547 -2.29 14.36 -10.22
CA ALA A 547 -3.75 14.50 -10.19
C ALA A 547 -4.24 15.42 -11.31
N PHE A 548 -3.61 16.59 -11.48
CA PHE A 548 -3.92 17.49 -12.59
C PHE A 548 -3.64 16.88 -13.97
N ARG A 549 -2.52 16.15 -14.11
CA ARG A 549 -2.13 15.50 -15.37
C ARG A 549 -3.15 14.43 -15.79
N MET A 550 -3.60 13.59 -14.87
CA MET A 550 -4.59 12.54 -15.16
C MET A 550 -5.99 13.14 -15.35
N ALA A 551 -6.40 14.12 -14.53
CA ALA A 551 -7.70 14.79 -14.67
C ALA A 551 -7.90 15.44 -16.05
N GLN A 552 -6.84 16.01 -16.65
CA GLN A 552 -6.91 16.58 -18.01
C GLN A 552 -7.35 15.59 -19.09
N ARG A 553 -7.30 14.28 -18.83
CA ARG A 553 -7.64 13.20 -19.78
C ARG A 553 -9.00 12.57 -19.52
N HIS A 554 -9.62 12.88 -18.39
CA HIS A 554 -10.96 12.44 -18.06
C HIS A 554 -11.88 13.65 -18.11
N GLU A 555 -12.59 13.80 -19.23
CA GLU A 555 -13.42 14.97 -19.52
C GLU A 555 -14.45 15.21 -18.40
N GLY A 556 -14.57 16.47 -17.97
CA GLY A 556 -15.47 16.88 -16.89
C GLY A 556 -14.97 16.58 -15.47
N SER A 557 -13.84 15.90 -15.30
CA SER A 557 -13.28 15.62 -13.98
C SER A 557 -12.77 16.88 -13.26
N VAL A 558 -12.71 16.81 -11.93
CA VAL A 558 -12.26 17.92 -11.07
C VAL A 558 -11.16 17.43 -10.12
N VAL A 559 -10.18 18.31 -9.85
CA VAL A 559 -9.13 18.08 -8.84
C VAL A 559 -9.43 18.90 -7.59
N VAL A 560 -9.45 18.24 -6.43
CA VAL A 560 -9.33 18.87 -5.12
C VAL A 560 -7.87 18.83 -4.71
N THR A 561 -7.31 20.00 -4.43
CA THR A 561 -5.98 20.11 -3.82
C THR A 561 -6.14 20.17 -2.31
N GLN A 562 -5.45 19.34 -1.56
CA GLN A 562 -5.40 19.43 -0.11
C GLN A 562 -4.07 20.06 0.31
N ASP A 563 -4.10 21.21 0.98
CA ASP A 563 -2.88 21.90 1.39
C ASP A 563 -2.27 21.29 2.65
N MET A 564 -1.56 20.19 2.46
CA MET A 564 -0.80 19.54 3.51
C MET A 564 0.27 18.58 2.97
N PRO A 565 1.28 18.24 3.79
CA PRO A 565 2.10 17.06 3.54
C PRO A 565 1.34 15.76 3.78
N GLY A 566 1.94 14.65 3.38
CA GLY A 566 1.43 13.30 3.64
C GLY A 566 0.86 12.64 2.38
N HIS A 567 0.78 11.31 2.40
CA HIS A 567 0.34 10.52 1.26
C HIS A 567 -1.17 10.24 1.34
N CYS A 568 -1.89 10.54 0.26
CA CYS A 568 -3.36 10.47 0.15
C CYS A 568 -4.13 11.33 1.18
N ALA A 569 -5.40 11.61 0.92
CA ALA A 569 -6.33 12.18 1.89
C ALA A 569 -6.93 11.08 2.79
N GLY A 570 -7.87 11.47 3.66
CA GLY A 570 -8.56 10.57 4.59
C GLY A 570 -8.27 10.88 6.05
N THR A 571 -8.55 9.97 6.98
CA THR A 571 -8.44 10.27 8.42
C THR A 571 -7.00 10.34 8.94
N THR A 572 -5.99 9.86 8.20
CA THR A 572 -4.59 10.17 8.56
C THR A 572 -4.19 11.59 8.22
N ASN A 573 -4.73 12.11 7.12
CA ASN A 573 -4.46 13.44 6.59
C ASN A 573 -5.80 14.21 6.52
N PRO A 574 -6.41 14.53 7.67
CA PRO A 574 -7.80 14.96 7.73
C PRO A 574 -7.99 16.40 7.24
N SER A 575 -9.07 16.63 6.53
CA SER A 575 -9.54 17.94 6.09
C SER A 575 -11.07 17.95 6.12
N VAL A 576 -11.64 18.86 6.91
CA VAL A 576 -13.10 19.01 7.01
C VAL A 576 -13.71 19.38 5.65
N CYS A 577 -13.01 20.21 4.89
CA CYS A 577 -13.39 20.61 3.53
C CYS A 577 -13.43 19.39 2.59
N THR A 578 -12.37 18.57 2.58
CA THR A 578 -12.28 17.37 1.72
C THR A 578 -13.33 16.34 2.08
N PHE A 579 -13.56 16.10 3.39
CA PHE A 579 -14.62 15.19 3.85
C PHE A 579 -16.01 15.67 3.42
N GLY A 580 -16.28 16.98 3.48
CA GLY A 580 -17.52 17.55 2.97
C GLY A 580 -17.70 17.34 1.46
N VAL A 581 -16.62 17.45 0.67
CA VAL A 581 -16.65 17.16 -0.77
C VAL A 581 -16.96 15.69 -1.03
N LEU A 582 -16.22 14.77 -0.40
CA LEU A 582 -16.40 13.33 -0.57
C LEU A 582 -17.84 12.90 -0.27
N LYS A 583 -18.40 13.38 0.85
CA LYS A 583 -19.78 13.12 1.25
C LYS A 583 -20.79 13.52 0.17
N ARG A 584 -20.72 14.78 -0.30
CA ARG A 584 -21.63 15.28 -1.34
C ARG A 584 -21.42 14.60 -2.69
N PHE A 585 -20.18 14.28 -3.03
CA PHE A 585 -19.86 13.58 -4.27
C PHE A 585 -20.48 12.18 -4.32
N PHE A 586 -20.26 11.35 -3.29
CA PHE A 586 -20.82 10.00 -3.25
C PHE A 586 -22.35 9.99 -3.10
N ALA A 587 -22.91 10.90 -2.30
CA ALA A 587 -24.36 10.98 -2.09
C ALA A 587 -25.11 11.50 -3.33
N HIS A 588 -24.58 12.56 -3.97
CA HIS A 588 -25.35 13.40 -4.91
C HIS A 588 -24.66 13.62 -6.26
N SER A 589 -23.52 12.98 -6.53
CA SER A 589 -22.68 13.25 -7.72
C SER A 589 -22.22 14.72 -7.81
N GLU A 590 -22.15 15.43 -6.69
CA GLU A 590 -21.78 16.85 -6.65
C GLU A 590 -20.26 17.03 -6.68
N LEU A 591 -19.73 17.46 -7.83
CA LEU A 591 -18.33 17.88 -7.95
C LEU A 591 -18.13 19.28 -7.34
N PRO A 592 -16.98 19.54 -6.69
CA PRO A 592 -16.67 20.88 -6.18
C PRO A 592 -16.33 21.84 -7.33
N GLN A 593 -16.23 23.13 -7.00
CA GLN A 593 -15.68 24.11 -7.94
C GLN A 593 -14.24 23.74 -8.33
N ALA A 594 -13.92 23.85 -9.62
CA ALA A 594 -12.56 23.63 -10.11
C ALA A 594 -11.56 24.57 -9.39
N GLY A 595 -10.43 24.00 -8.97
CA GLY A 595 -9.39 24.74 -8.23
C GLY A 595 -9.65 24.89 -6.73
N LEU A 596 -10.62 24.17 -6.16
CA LEU A 596 -10.82 24.13 -4.72
C LEU A 596 -9.55 23.63 -4.01
N VAL A 597 -9.08 24.43 -3.06
CA VAL A 597 -8.00 24.08 -2.12
C VAL A 597 -8.63 23.88 -0.73
N CYS A 598 -8.41 22.72 -0.14
CA CYS A 598 -8.88 22.38 1.18
C CYS A 598 -7.72 22.35 2.18
N GLU A 599 -7.85 23.06 3.29
CA GLU A 599 -6.84 23.13 4.35
C GLU A 599 -6.83 21.87 5.22
N ALA A 600 -5.66 21.54 5.80
CA ALA A 600 -5.58 20.54 6.86
C ALA A 600 -6.46 20.90 8.07
N ALA A 601 -7.09 19.90 8.66
CA ALA A 601 -7.85 20.07 9.90
C ALA A 601 -6.94 20.20 11.13
N VAL A 602 -5.74 19.60 11.10
CA VAL A 602 -4.75 19.60 12.18
C VAL A 602 -3.33 19.54 11.62
N LYS A 603 -2.35 20.07 12.38
CA LYS A 603 -0.92 19.88 12.18
C LYS A 603 -0.36 18.80 13.13
N PRO A 604 0.84 18.24 12.86
CA PRO A 604 1.40 17.10 13.62
C PRO A 604 1.57 17.28 15.13
N TRP A 605 1.58 18.51 15.66
CA TRP A 605 1.75 18.81 17.09
C TRP A 605 0.58 19.62 17.69
N ASP A 606 -0.56 19.67 17.02
CA ASP A 606 -1.72 20.42 17.53
C ASP A 606 -2.41 19.73 18.73
N LYS A 607 -2.15 18.43 18.92
CA LYS A 607 -2.70 17.63 20.02
C LYS A 607 -2.02 17.90 21.37
#